data_AF-A0A4Y6PXD8-F1
#
_entry.id   AF-A0A4Y6PXD8-F1
#
_cell.length_a   1.000
_cell.length_b   1.000
_cell.length_c   1.000
_cell.angle_alpha   90.00
_cell.angle_beta   90.00
_cell.angle_gamma   90.00
#
_symmetry.space_group_name_H-M   'P 1'
#
loop_
_entity.id
_entity.type
_entity.pdbx_description
1 polymer ?
#
loop_
_entity_poly.entity_id
_entity_poly.type
_entity_poly.pdbx_seq_one_letter_code
_entity_poly.pdbx_strand_id
1 'polypeptide(L)'
;MGITETSIIYGIIGAVVASAMWLASPIQSLAAGAARFALHLVLWPFFAPVLLGGAANRGASSDRASKPRPPDLDPRVDRAERRLLDALTSLDGVAEDVLGLEMQRVRELTGSLATMARRIGEMDELLATDEFDAARAERALEALRADAESDNRARRDSVEARLRNIRRLEQMRRALSEDLERAILEIEEISSQIRLLRFADRPEHEVSGLIQDIAATVEGLSEGLLSTR
;
A
#
# COMPACT_ATOMS: atom_id res chain seq x y z
N MET A 1 43.23 6.07 -10.86
CA MET A 1 42.63 6.50 -9.58
C MET A 1 43.44 5.90 -8.45
N GLY A 2 43.93 6.74 -7.54
CA GLY A 2 44.77 6.30 -6.43
C GLY A 2 43.95 5.66 -5.32
N ILE A 3 44.54 4.72 -4.59
CA ILE A 3 43.92 4.06 -3.42
C ILE A 3 43.39 5.10 -2.41
N THR A 4 44.07 6.24 -2.29
CA THR A 4 43.68 7.38 -1.46
C THR A 4 42.33 7.99 -1.86
N GLU A 5 42.05 8.08 -3.15
CA GLU A 5 40.83 8.70 -3.69
C GLU A 5 39.62 7.80 -3.43
N THR A 6 39.79 6.49 -3.63
CA THR A 6 38.78 5.48 -3.27
C THR A 6 38.50 5.48 -1.76
N SER A 7 39.54 5.54 -0.92
CA SER A 7 39.37 5.57 0.54
C SER A 7 38.60 6.79 1.04
N ILE A 8 38.81 7.97 0.42
CA ILE A 8 38.09 9.19 0.78
C ILE A 8 36.59 9.07 0.44
N ILE A 9 36.27 8.60 -0.77
CA ILE A 9 34.87 8.42 -1.20
C ILE A 9 34.15 7.41 -0.29
N TYR A 10 34.81 6.29 0.03
CA TYR A 10 34.26 5.28 0.93
C TYR A 10 34.07 5.81 2.36
N GLY A 11 34.99 6.66 2.84
CA GLY A 11 34.86 7.32 4.13
C GLY A 11 33.67 8.29 4.22
N ILE A 12 33.44 9.09 3.16
CA ILE A 12 32.31 10.04 3.11
C ILE A 12 30.98 9.29 3.10
N ILE A 13 30.86 8.23 2.28
CA ILE A 13 29.63 7.41 2.22
C ILE A 13 29.35 6.77 3.59
N GLY A 14 30.38 6.17 4.22
CA GLY A 14 30.26 5.58 5.55
C GLY A 14 29.82 6.60 6.62
N ALA A 15 30.37 7.82 6.58
CA ALA A 15 30.01 8.88 7.52
C ALA A 15 28.54 9.35 7.37
N VAL A 16 28.04 9.45 6.13
CA VAL A 16 26.64 9.80 5.85
C VAL A 16 25.69 8.72 6.39
N VAL A 17 25.99 7.44 6.13
CA VAL A 17 25.18 6.30 6.60
C VAL A 17 25.16 6.23 8.13
N ALA A 18 26.33 6.35 8.77
CA ALA A 18 26.44 6.30 10.23
C ALA A 18 25.68 7.46 10.89
N SER A 19 25.71 8.65 10.29
CA SER A 19 24.94 9.81 10.76
C SER A 19 23.43 9.57 10.66
N ALA A 20 22.94 9.08 9.51
CA ALA A 20 21.52 8.79 9.32
C ALA A 20 20.97 7.78 10.33
N MET A 21 21.74 6.72 10.64
CA MET A 21 21.34 5.71 11.64
C MET A 21 21.37 6.25 13.07
N TRP A 22 22.29 7.17 13.38
CA TRP A 22 22.36 7.80 14.70
C TRP A 22 21.13 8.68 14.96
N LEU A 23 20.66 9.43 13.94
CA LEU A 23 19.43 10.22 14.05
C LEU A 23 18.16 9.37 14.20
N ALA A 24 18.15 8.14 13.67
CA ALA A 24 16.98 7.26 13.71
C ALA A 24 16.83 6.46 15.01
N SER A 25 17.82 6.48 15.91
CA SER A 25 17.82 5.63 17.12
C SER A 25 17.44 6.43 18.37
N PRO A 26 16.43 6.01 19.17
CA PRO A 26 16.14 6.64 20.45
C PRO A 26 17.30 6.42 21.43
N ILE A 27 17.82 7.52 21.98
CA ILE A 27 19.04 7.56 22.79
C ILE A 27 18.80 6.84 24.12
N GLN A 28 19.32 5.61 24.29
CA GLN A 28 19.24 4.88 25.55
C GLN A 28 20.55 4.91 26.37
N SER A 29 21.71 5.18 25.76
CA SER A 29 22.94 5.58 26.47
C SER A 29 24.03 6.09 25.49
N LEU A 30 24.81 7.10 25.91
CA LEU A 30 25.86 7.72 25.08
C LEU A 30 27.00 6.74 24.73
N ALA A 31 27.39 5.88 25.67
CA ALA A 31 28.45 4.90 25.47
C ALA A 31 28.06 3.79 24.48
N ALA A 32 26.82 3.28 24.56
CA ALA A 32 26.32 2.29 23.60
C ALA A 32 26.10 2.92 22.21
N GLY A 33 25.72 4.20 22.16
CA GLY A 33 25.60 4.96 20.91
C GLY A 33 26.94 5.08 20.18
N ALA A 34 28.01 5.47 20.89
CA ALA A 34 29.34 5.61 20.30
C ALA A 34 29.92 4.27 19.80
N ALA A 35 29.77 3.20 20.57
CA ALA A 35 30.22 1.87 20.16
C ALA A 35 29.47 1.36 18.91
N ARG A 36 28.15 1.55 18.84
CA ARG A 36 27.37 1.23 17.63
C ARG A 36 27.79 2.09 16.45
N PHE A 37 28.02 3.39 16.64
CA PHE A 37 28.46 4.27 15.57
C PHE A 37 29.79 3.81 14.97
N ALA A 38 30.78 3.50 15.81
CA ALA A 38 32.07 2.97 15.37
C ALA A 38 31.93 1.63 14.61
N LEU A 39 31.06 0.74 15.09
CA LEU A 39 30.79 -0.55 14.45
C LEU A 39 30.17 -0.36 13.07
N HIS A 40 29.18 0.54 12.93
CA HIS A 40 28.54 0.84 11.64
C HIS A 40 29.49 1.54 10.67
N LEU A 41 30.39 2.40 11.16
CA LEU A 41 31.39 3.06 10.33
C LEU A 41 32.39 2.07 9.71
N VAL A 42 32.73 0.99 10.42
CA VAL A 42 33.67 -0.03 9.93
C VAL A 42 32.97 -1.08 9.07
N LEU A 43 31.75 -1.49 9.43
CA LEU A 43 31.00 -2.55 8.75
C LEU A 43 30.02 -2.06 7.68
N TRP A 44 30.01 -0.77 7.35
CA TRP A 44 29.08 -0.21 6.36
C TRP A 44 29.04 -0.93 5.01
N PRO A 45 30.13 -1.48 4.42
CA PRO A 45 30.05 -2.13 3.11
C PRO A 45 29.22 -3.41 3.16
N PHE A 46 29.19 -4.07 4.31
CA PHE A 46 28.38 -5.27 4.55
C PHE A 46 26.90 -4.93 4.77
N PHE A 47 26.63 -3.78 5.40
CA PHE A 47 25.27 -3.30 5.63
C PHE A 47 24.67 -2.54 4.45
N ALA A 48 25.47 -1.98 3.54
CA ALA A 48 24.99 -1.20 2.40
C ALA A 48 23.99 -1.96 1.50
N PRO A 49 24.22 -3.23 1.10
CA PRO A 49 23.25 -3.97 0.30
C PRO A 49 21.93 -4.21 1.03
N VAL A 50 22.00 -4.50 2.33
CA VAL A 50 20.81 -4.75 3.18
C VAL A 50 20.02 -3.47 3.42
N LEU A 51 20.71 -2.34 3.63
CA LEU A 51 20.09 -1.04 3.82
C LEU A 51 19.48 -0.51 2.51
N LEU A 52 20.12 -0.70 1.37
CA LEU A 52 19.58 -0.31 0.06
C LEU A 52 18.39 -1.18 -0.35
N GLY A 53 18.45 -2.50 -0.12
CA GLY A 53 17.32 -3.41 -0.36
C GLY A 53 16.14 -3.15 0.59
N GLY A 54 16.44 -2.84 1.86
CA GLY A 54 15.42 -2.55 2.87
C GLY A 54 14.87 -1.12 2.82
N ALA A 55 15.61 -0.12 2.34
CA ALA A 55 15.14 1.26 2.18
C ALA A 55 14.17 1.41 1.00
N ALA A 56 14.36 0.64 -0.07
CA ALA A 56 13.39 0.53 -1.16
C ALA A 56 12.02 0.03 -0.66
N ASN A 57 12.01 -0.83 0.37
CA ASN A 57 10.79 -1.37 0.96
C ASN A 57 10.25 -0.52 2.13
N ARG A 58 11.14 0.06 2.97
CA ARG A 58 10.77 0.89 4.13
C ARG A 58 10.34 2.31 3.79
N GLY A 59 10.76 2.85 2.64
CA GLY A 59 10.30 4.15 2.13
C GLY A 59 8.79 4.19 1.86
N ALA A 60 8.15 3.04 1.63
CA ALA A 60 6.70 2.94 1.45
C ALA A 60 5.92 2.93 2.80
N SER A 61 6.57 2.53 3.90
CA SER A 61 5.89 2.22 5.16
C SER A 61 6.18 3.22 6.30
N SER A 62 7.36 3.83 6.35
CA SER A 62 7.74 4.69 7.49
C SER A 62 7.18 6.11 7.42
N ASP A 63 6.77 6.59 6.24
CA ASP A 63 6.23 7.96 6.06
C ASP A 63 4.70 8.04 6.26
N ARG A 64 4.07 6.92 6.65
CA ARG A 64 2.62 6.80 6.91
C ARG A 64 2.23 6.98 8.38
N ALA A 65 3.16 6.94 9.33
CA ALA A 65 2.82 6.94 10.75
C ALA A 65 2.29 8.28 11.29
N SER A 66 2.34 9.39 10.53
CA SER A 66 1.88 10.69 11.04
C SER A 66 1.36 11.67 9.98
N LYS A 67 1.17 11.25 8.72
CA LYS A 67 0.54 12.14 7.74
C LYS A 67 -0.96 12.29 8.07
N PRO A 68 -1.48 13.53 8.20
CA PRO A 68 -2.90 13.75 8.42
C PRO A 68 -3.70 13.02 7.35
N ARG A 69 -4.68 12.23 7.82
CA ARG A 69 -5.61 11.45 7.00
C ARG A 69 -6.17 12.37 5.92
N PRO A 70 -5.98 12.07 4.62
CA PRO A 70 -6.48 12.93 3.55
C PRO A 70 -8.00 13.07 3.69
N PRO A 71 -8.57 14.29 3.52
CA PRO A 71 -9.94 14.59 3.91
C PRO A 71 -11.03 13.98 3.00
N ASP A 72 -10.66 13.17 2.00
CA ASP A 72 -11.58 12.67 0.96
C ASP A 72 -11.48 11.16 0.79
N LEU A 73 -11.61 10.44 1.91
CA LEU A 73 -11.71 8.99 1.89
C LEU A 73 -13.12 8.56 1.51
N ASP A 74 -13.21 7.46 0.77
CA ASP A 74 -14.49 6.80 0.52
C ASP A 74 -15.19 6.54 1.87
N PRO A 75 -16.37 7.12 2.12
CA PRO A 75 -17.07 7.00 3.40
C PRO A 75 -17.41 5.55 3.75
N ARG A 76 -17.42 4.63 2.77
CA ARG A 76 -17.61 3.19 2.97
C ARG A 76 -16.41 2.58 3.68
N VAL A 77 -15.18 2.87 3.24
CA VAL A 77 -13.94 2.36 3.86
C VAL A 77 -13.84 2.85 5.29
N ASP A 78 -14.10 4.13 5.53
CA ASP A 78 -14.08 4.73 6.87
C ASP A 78 -15.14 4.13 7.80
N ARG A 79 -16.30 3.73 7.26
CA ARG A 79 -17.36 3.09 8.04
C ARG A 79 -17.00 1.64 8.37
N ALA A 80 -16.43 0.90 7.42
CA ALA A 80 -15.99 -0.47 7.61
C ALA A 80 -14.84 -0.54 8.65
N GLU A 81 -13.85 0.36 8.54
CA GLU A 81 -12.77 0.49 9.53
C GLU A 81 -13.33 0.75 10.93
N ARG A 82 -14.20 1.76 11.08
CA ARG A 82 -14.79 2.09 12.39
C ARG A 82 -15.57 0.92 12.97
N ARG A 83 -16.37 0.21 12.16
CA ARG A 83 -17.13 -0.96 12.62
C ARG A 83 -16.22 -2.09 13.12
N LEU A 84 -15.12 -2.34 12.42
CA LEU A 84 -14.15 -3.36 12.79
C LEU A 84 -13.35 -2.96 14.04
N LEU A 85 -12.86 -1.72 14.11
CA LEU A 85 -12.16 -1.22 15.30
C LEU A 85 -13.09 -1.21 16.51
N ASP A 86 -14.33 -0.74 16.36
CA ASP A 86 -15.34 -0.77 17.42
C ASP A 86 -15.60 -2.21 17.89
N ALA A 87 -15.63 -3.18 16.98
CA ALA A 87 -15.83 -4.60 17.30
C ALA A 87 -14.62 -5.20 18.04
N LEU A 88 -13.39 -4.83 17.65
CA LEU A 88 -12.15 -5.25 18.32
C LEU A 88 -12.01 -4.62 19.71
N THR A 89 -12.26 -3.31 19.86
CA THR A 89 -12.29 -2.64 21.17
C THR A 89 -13.43 -3.19 22.05
N SER A 90 -14.45 -3.78 21.44
CA SER A 90 -15.52 -4.49 22.14
C SER A 90 -15.03 -5.75 22.88
N LEU A 91 -13.87 -6.29 22.48
CA LEU A 91 -13.17 -7.42 23.12
C LEU A 91 -12.14 -6.96 24.18
N ASP A 92 -12.02 -5.66 24.44
CA ASP A 92 -11.06 -5.10 25.39
C ASP A 92 -11.25 -5.73 26.79
N GLY A 93 -10.15 -6.17 27.39
CA GLY A 93 -10.12 -7.01 28.60
C GLY A 93 -9.78 -8.49 28.37
N VAL A 94 -9.76 -8.97 27.12
CA VAL A 94 -9.29 -10.31 26.76
C VAL A 94 -8.04 -10.19 25.89
N ALA A 95 -6.87 -10.54 26.44
CA ALA A 95 -5.57 -10.57 25.74
C ALA A 95 -5.15 -9.22 25.10
N GLU A 96 -5.00 -8.17 25.93
CA GLU A 96 -4.57 -6.82 25.52
C GLU A 96 -3.34 -6.81 24.58
N ASP A 97 -2.33 -7.64 24.87
CA ASP A 97 -1.10 -7.72 24.06
C ASP A 97 -1.34 -8.21 22.63
N VAL A 98 -2.29 -9.13 22.43
CA VAL A 98 -2.63 -9.68 21.11
C VAL A 98 -3.45 -8.67 20.32
N LEU A 99 -4.43 -8.04 20.98
CA LEU A 99 -5.31 -7.04 20.35
C LEU A 99 -4.52 -5.84 19.80
N GLY A 100 -3.45 -5.41 20.48
CA GLY A 100 -2.62 -4.29 20.03
C GLY A 100 -2.01 -4.52 18.63
N LEU A 101 -1.48 -5.72 18.39
CA LEU A 101 -0.90 -6.10 17.10
C LEU A 101 -1.97 -6.16 16.00
N GLU A 102 -3.14 -6.74 16.31
CA GLU A 102 -4.23 -6.85 15.33
C GLU A 102 -4.85 -5.50 14.97
N MET A 103 -5.02 -4.60 15.95
CA MET A 103 -5.47 -3.23 15.68
C MET A 103 -4.50 -2.51 14.74
N GLN A 104 -3.19 -2.73 14.89
CA GLN A 104 -2.20 -2.18 13.96
C GLN A 104 -2.39 -2.76 12.55
N ARG A 105 -2.52 -4.08 12.41
CA ARG A 105 -2.74 -4.74 11.10
C ARG A 105 -4.02 -4.26 10.42
N VAL A 106 -5.11 -4.08 11.16
CA VAL A 106 -6.36 -3.53 10.63
C VAL A 106 -6.17 -2.10 10.10
N ARG A 107 -5.40 -1.26 10.81
CA ARG A 107 -5.06 0.09 10.33
C ARG A 107 -4.21 0.04 9.05
N GLU A 108 -3.29 -0.91 8.94
CA GLU A 108 -2.46 -1.10 7.75
C GLU A 108 -3.32 -1.57 6.55
N LEU A 109 -4.22 -2.54 6.76
CA LEU A 109 -5.18 -2.99 5.76
C LEU A 109 -6.07 -1.86 5.26
N THR A 110 -6.69 -1.11 6.19
CA THR A 110 -7.59 0.00 5.86
C THR A 110 -6.84 1.13 5.16
N GLY A 111 -5.57 1.39 5.52
CA GLY A 111 -4.69 2.29 4.77
C GLY A 111 -4.40 1.83 3.33
N SER A 112 -4.36 0.52 3.09
CA SER A 112 -4.24 -0.06 1.74
C SER A 112 -5.53 0.08 0.94
N LEU A 113 -6.70 -0.18 1.55
CA LEU A 113 -8.01 0.02 0.92
C LEU A 113 -8.26 1.49 0.58
N ALA A 114 -7.90 2.40 1.49
CA ALA A 114 -7.91 3.85 1.24
C ALA A 114 -7.06 4.24 0.02
N THR A 115 -5.88 3.62 -0.12
CA THR A 115 -5.01 3.86 -1.27
C THR A 115 -5.65 3.34 -2.56
N MET A 116 -6.34 2.21 -2.52
CA MET A 116 -7.09 1.67 -3.66
C MET A 116 -8.26 2.57 -4.06
N ALA A 117 -9.08 3.00 -3.09
CA ALA A 117 -10.19 3.91 -3.32
C ALA A 117 -9.73 5.21 -3.99
N ARG A 118 -8.62 5.80 -3.50
CA ARG A 118 -8.03 6.99 -4.12
C ARG A 118 -7.58 6.72 -5.57
N ARG A 119 -6.94 5.58 -5.85
CA ARG A 119 -6.56 5.23 -7.23
C ARG A 119 -7.75 5.06 -8.15
N ILE A 120 -8.85 4.50 -7.67
CA ILE A 120 -10.09 4.42 -8.45
C ILE A 120 -10.61 5.82 -8.76
N GLY A 121 -10.60 6.73 -7.77
CA GLY A 121 -10.92 8.15 -7.97
C GLY A 121 -10.03 8.83 -9.02
N GLU A 122 -8.71 8.64 -8.93
CA GLU A 122 -7.74 9.14 -9.92
C GLU A 122 -8.03 8.59 -11.33
N MET A 123 -8.40 7.30 -11.47
CA MET A 123 -8.80 6.71 -12.75
C MET A 123 -10.11 7.29 -13.27
N ASP A 124 -11.09 7.53 -12.39
CA ASP A 124 -12.38 8.13 -12.74
C ASP A 124 -12.21 9.57 -13.22
N GLU A 125 -11.35 10.35 -12.56
CA GLU A 125 -10.98 11.70 -13.01
C GLU A 125 -10.32 11.69 -14.40
N LEU A 126 -9.37 10.77 -14.64
CA LEU A 126 -8.72 10.62 -15.94
C LEU A 126 -9.72 10.23 -17.04
N LEU A 127 -10.57 9.24 -16.77
CA LEU A 127 -11.59 8.76 -17.70
C LEU A 127 -12.67 9.80 -17.98
N ALA A 128 -12.89 10.76 -17.08
CA ALA A 128 -13.83 11.87 -17.30
C ALA A 128 -13.31 12.95 -18.26
N THR A 129 -12.01 12.94 -18.60
CA THR A 129 -11.45 13.93 -19.54
C THR A 129 -11.76 13.57 -21.00
N ASP A 130 -11.90 14.59 -21.85
CA ASP A 130 -12.11 14.44 -23.30
C ASP A 130 -11.04 13.60 -24.01
N GLU A 131 -9.84 13.49 -23.41
CA GLU A 131 -8.76 12.66 -23.93
C GLU A 131 -9.08 11.16 -23.82
N PHE A 132 -9.90 10.76 -22.87
CA PHE A 132 -10.24 9.35 -22.63
C PHE A 132 -11.68 9.01 -23.05
N ASP A 133 -12.33 9.86 -23.85
CA ASP A 133 -13.64 9.55 -24.46
C ASP A 133 -13.51 8.43 -25.51
N ALA A 134 -13.85 7.20 -25.09
CA ALA A 134 -13.87 6.01 -25.93
C ALA A 134 -14.77 6.18 -27.16
N ALA A 135 -15.96 6.76 -26.99
CA ALA A 135 -16.93 6.93 -28.07
C ALA A 135 -16.41 7.92 -29.12
N ARG A 136 -15.71 8.97 -28.71
CA ARG A 136 -15.03 9.90 -29.63
C ARG A 136 -13.89 9.22 -30.38
N ALA A 137 -13.07 8.42 -29.69
CA ALA A 137 -11.99 7.67 -30.33
C ALA A 137 -12.54 6.64 -31.35
N GLU A 138 -13.66 6.00 -31.04
CA GLU A 138 -14.35 5.08 -31.94
C GLU A 138 -14.89 5.77 -33.19
N ARG A 139 -15.59 6.91 -33.04
CA ARG A 139 -16.06 7.72 -34.18
C ARG A 139 -14.89 8.20 -35.06
N ALA A 140 -13.79 8.60 -34.44
CA ALA A 140 -12.59 9.02 -35.17
C ALA A 140 -11.97 7.85 -35.96
N LEU A 141 -11.93 6.66 -35.36
CA LEU A 141 -11.43 5.46 -36.04
C LEU A 141 -12.33 5.05 -37.21
N GLU A 142 -13.65 5.14 -37.05
CA GLU A 142 -14.63 4.84 -38.10
C GLU A 142 -14.53 5.83 -39.27
N ALA A 143 -14.42 7.13 -38.98
CA ALA A 143 -14.19 8.16 -40.01
C ALA A 143 -12.90 7.91 -40.79
N LEU A 144 -11.80 7.57 -40.09
CA LEU A 144 -10.54 7.23 -40.74
C LEU A 144 -10.60 5.94 -41.56
N ARG A 145 -11.45 4.97 -41.20
CA ARG A 145 -11.66 3.73 -41.96
C ARG A 145 -12.45 3.96 -43.24
N ALA A 146 -13.42 4.88 -43.23
CA ALA A 146 -14.21 5.25 -44.40
C ALA A 146 -13.38 5.98 -45.47
N ASP A 147 -12.37 6.75 -45.03
CA ASP A 147 -11.46 7.46 -45.92
C ASP A 147 -10.38 6.51 -46.46
N ALA A 148 -10.56 5.97 -47.68
CA ALA A 148 -9.76 4.89 -48.24
C ALA A 148 -8.30 5.25 -48.65
N GLU A 149 -7.87 6.50 -48.46
CA GLU A 149 -6.53 6.94 -48.87
C GLU A 149 -5.41 6.29 -48.02
N SER A 150 -4.30 5.93 -48.68
CA SER A 150 -3.17 5.21 -48.07
C SER A 150 -2.43 6.00 -47.00
N ASP A 151 -2.57 7.32 -46.98
CA ASP A 151 -1.82 8.24 -46.10
C ASP A 151 -2.35 8.25 -44.65
N ASN A 152 -3.54 7.66 -44.41
CA ASN A 152 -4.18 7.65 -43.09
C ASN A 152 -3.77 6.48 -42.18
N ARG A 153 -2.87 5.58 -42.61
CA ARG A 153 -2.51 4.38 -41.83
C ARG A 153 -1.94 4.71 -40.46
N ALA A 154 -0.96 5.61 -40.37
CA ALA A 154 -0.35 5.99 -39.09
C ALA A 154 -1.34 6.64 -38.11
N ARG A 155 -2.28 7.44 -38.63
CA ARG A 155 -3.36 8.05 -37.83
C ARG A 155 -4.32 6.99 -37.29
N ARG A 156 -4.70 6.02 -38.11
CA ARG A 156 -5.54 4.89 -37.66
C ARG A 156 -4.86 4.10 -36.56
N ASP A 157 -3.59 3.75 -36.73
CA ASP A 157 -2.83 2.98 -35.74
C ASP A 157 -2.73 3.72 -34.39
N SER A 158 -2.53 5.04 -34.44
CA SER A 158 -2.50 5.89 -33.25
C SER A 158 -3.85 5.93 -32.52
N VAL A 159 -4.96 6.13 -33.24
CA VAL A 159 -6.31 6.15 -32.65
C VAL A 159 -6.67 4.77 -32.08
N GLU A 160 -6.32 3.69 -32.77
CA GLU A 160 -6.56 2.34 -32.28
C GLU A 160 -5.76 2.03 -31.01
N ALA A 161 -4.49 2.45 -30.94
CA ALA A 161 -3.69 2.33 -29.73
C ALA A 161 -4.31 3.10 -28.55
N ARG A 162 -4.80 4.33 -28.78
CA ARG A 162 -5.49 5.12 -27.76
C ARG A 162 -6.77 4.43 -27.27
N LEU A 163 -7.58 3.89 -28.18
CA LEU A 163 -8.81 3.16 -27.83
C LEU A 163 -8.51 1.90 -27.00
N ARG A 164 -7.46 1.14 -27.34
CA ARG A 164 -7.02 0.00 -26.53
C ARG A 164 -6.58 0.42 -25.13
N ASN A 165 -5.85 1.53 -25.02
CA ASN A 165 -5.41 2.05 -23.72
C ASN A 165 -6.59 2.50 -22.85
N ILE A 166 -7.57 3.21 -23.41
CA ILE A 166 -8.79 3.63 -22.71
C ILE A 166 -9.53 2.39 -22.17
N ARG A 167 -9.79 1.39 -23.02
CA ARG A 167 -10.48 0.16 -22.61
C ARG A 167 -9.74 -0.62 -21.53
N ARG A 168 -8.40 -0.66 -21.60
CA ARG A 168 -7.56 -1.28 -20.56
C ARG A 168 -7.69 -0.53 -19.23
N LEU A 169 -7.73 0.80 -19.27
CA LEU A 169 -7.92 1.63 -18.07
C LEU A 169 -9.30 1.39 -17.45
N GLU A 170 -10.36 1.36 -18.26
CA GLU A 170 -11.73 1.04 -17.80
C GLU A 170 -11.83 -0.37 -17.19
N GLN A 171 -11.14 -1.35 -17.78
CA GLN A 171 -11.10 -2.71 -17.24
C GLN A 171 -10.36 -2.74 -15.88
N MET A 172 -9.22 -2.07 -15.77
CA MET A 172 -8.45 -1.99 -14.53
C MET A 172 -9.25 -1.29 -13.43
N ARG A 173 -9.92 -0.19 -13.75
CA ARG A 173 -10.80 0.55 -12.85
C ARG A 173 -11.94 -0.34 -12.34
N ARG A 174 -12.59 -1.10 -13.22
CA ARG A 174 -13.66 -2.04 -12.83
C ARG A 174 -13.15 -3.14 -11.91
N ALA A 175 -12.04 -3.79 -12.25
CA ALA A 175 -11.44 -4.84 -11.43
C ALA A 175 -11.10 -4.31 -10.02
N LEU A 176 -10.42 -3.16 -9.93
CA LEU A 176 -10.10 -2.55 -8.64
C LEU A 176 -11.34 -2.18 -7.83
N SER A 177 -12.41 -1.70 -8.48
CA SER A 177 -13.67 -1.39 -7.81
C SER A 177 -14.35 -2.63 -7.25
N GLU A 178 -14.35 -3.73 -8.00
CA GLU A 178 -14.89 -5.02 -7.55
C GLU A 178 -14.07 -5.59 -6.38
N ASP A 179 -12.75 -5.49 -6.45
CA ASP A 179 -11.85 -5.94 -5.39
C ASP A 179 -12.01 -5.11 -4.11
N LEU A 180 -12.15 -3.78 -4.23
CA LEU A 180 -12.43 -2.89 -3.09
C LEU A 180 -13.77 -3.26 -2.44
N GLU A 181 -14.81 -3.49 -3.24
CA GLU A 181 -16.13 -3.84 -2.73
C GLU A 181 -16.11 -5.19 -2.00
N ARG A 182 -15.43 -6.20 -2.57
CA ARG A 182 -15.25 -7.51 -1.93
C ARG A 182 -14.55 -7.36 -0.58
N ALA A 183 -13.44 -6.61 -0.52
CA ALA A 183 -12.69 -6.42 0.71
C ALA A 183 -13.50 -5.68 1.80
N ILE A 184 -14.33 -4.71 1.41
CA ILE A 184 -15.23 -4.01 2.35
C ILE A 184 -16.25 -4.99 2.93
N LEU A 185 -16.88 -5.81 2.09
CA LEU A 185 -17.87 -6.81 2.54
C LEU A 185 -17.24 -7.82 3.50
N GLU A 186 -16.03 -8.27 3.22
CA GLU A 186 -15.30 -9.21 4.08
C GLU A 186 -14.95 -8.60 5.44
N ILE A 187 -14.54 -7.32 5.49
CA ILE A 187 -14.35 -6.59 6.75
C ILE A 187 -15.67 -6.49 7.53
N GLU A 188 -16.79 -6.21 6.86
CA GLU A 188 -18.10 -6.14 7.51
C GLU A 188 -18.54 -7.50 8.07
N GLU A 189 -18.27 -8.59 7.35
CA GLU A 189 -18.50 -9.95 7.80
C GLU A 189 -17.68 -10.27 9.06
N ILE A 190 -16.37 -10.04 9.02
CA ILE A 190 -15.46 -10.22 10.16
C ILE A 190 -15.96 -9.43 11.38
N SER A 191 -16.34 -8.16 11.18
CA SER A 191 -16.85 -7.32 12.26
C SER A 191 -18.13 -7.88 12.89
N SER A 192 -18.98 -8.53 12.08
CA SER A 192 -20.22 -9.16 12.52
C SER A 192 -19.94 -10.45 13.29
N GLN A 193 -18.98 -11.26 12.83
CA GLN A 193 -18.54 -12.48 13.51
C GLN A 193 -17.92 -12.18 14.89
N ILE A 194 -17.07 -11.15 14.99
CA ILE A 194 -16.49 -10.71 16.27
C ILE A 194 -17.59 -10.31 17.26
N ARG A 195 -18.59 -9.54 16.81
CA ARG A 195 -19.71 -9.13 17.65
C ARG A 195 -20.53 -10.34 18.12
N LEU A 196 -20.78 -11.32 17.25
CA LEU A 196 -21.48 -12.56 17.61
C LEU A 196 -20.71 -13.35 18.67
N LEU A 197 -19.38 -13.46 18.54
CA LEU A 197 -18.55 -14.14 19.54
C LEU A 197 -18.64 -13.49 20.91
N ARG A 198 -18.62 -12.15 20.97
CA ARG A 198 -18.78 -11.43 22.24
C ARG A 198 -20.08 -11.80 22.97
N PHE A 199 -21.18 -12.03 22.25
CA PHE A 199 -22.46 -12.39 22.87
C PHE A 199 -22.55 -13.86 23.27
N ALA A 200 -21.71 -14.73 22.70
CA ALA A 200 -21.77 -16.16 22.94
C ALA A 200 -21.03 -16.60 24.22
N ASP A 201 -20.43 -15.67 24.98
CA ASP A 201 -19.67 -15.91 26.22
C ASP A 201 -18.69 -17.09 26.09
N ARG A 202 -18.09 -17.21 24.91
CA ARG A 202 -17.27 -18.37 24.55
C ARG A 202 -15.88 -18.29 25.19
N PRO A 203 -15.29 -19.44 25.54
CA PRO A 203 -14.02 -19.48 26.25
C PRO A 203 -12.88 -18.85 25.42
N GLU A 204 -11.95 -18.18 26.10
CA GLU A 204 -10.88 -17.33 25.55
C GLU A 204 -10.07 -17.97 24.41
N HIS A 205 -9.96 -19.30 24.37
CA HIS A 205 -9.22 -20.02 23.33
C HIS A 205 -9.91 -20.00 21.96
N GLU A 206 -11.25 -19.95 21.91
CA GLU A 206 -11.97 -19.82 20.63
C GLU A 206 -11.83 -18.41 20.04
N VAL A 207 -11.76 -17.39 20.91
CA VAL A 207 -11.49 -16.01 20.51
C VAL A 207 -10.10 -15.89 19.89
N SER A 208 -9.09 -16.51 20.50
CA SER A 208 -7.74 -16.53 19.93
C SER A 208 -7.67 -17.24 18.56
N GLY A 209 -8.43 -18.32 18.37
CA GLY A 209 -8.51 -19.00 17.07
C GLY A 209 -9.12 -18.12 15.99
N LEU A 210 -10.25 -17.45 16.30
CA LEU A 210 -10.87 -16.54 15.35
C LEU A 210 -9.97 -15.34 15.03
N ILE A 211 -9.25 -14.80 16.02
CA ILE A 211 -8.29 -13.72 15.79
C ILE A 211 -7.19 -14.17 14.80
N GLN A 212 -6.71 -15.41 14.92
CA GLN A 212 -5.74 -15.96 13.96
C GLN A 212 -6.34 -16.15 12.57
N ASP A 213 -7.59 -16.61 12.48
CA ASP A 213 -8.31 -16.73 11.20
C ASP A 213 -8.52 -15.36 10.55
N ILE A 214 -8.85 -14.34 11.34
CA ILE A 214 -8.95 -12.95 10.89
C ILE A 214 -7.60 -12.44 10.42
N ALA A 215 -6.53 -12.69 11.18
CA ALA A 215 -5.17 -12.30 10.79
C ALA A 215 -4.76 -12.95 9.46
N ALA A 216 -5.03 -14.25 9.30
CA ALA A 216 -4.76 -14.97 8.05
C ALA A 216 -5.58 -14.43 6.88
N THR A 217 -6.83 -14.05 7.12
CA THR A 217 -7.72 -13.45 6.11
C THR A 217 -7.22 -12.07 5.69
N VAL A 218 -6.84 -11.23 6.66
CA VAL A 218 -6.26 -9.91 6.43
C VAL A 218 -4.93 -10.00 5.68
N GLU A 219 -4.09 -10.98 6.03
CA GLU A 219 -2.81 -11.24 5.36
C GLU A 219 -3.04 -11.71 3.92
N GLY A 220 -3.96 -12.65 3.70
CA GLY A 220 -4.36 -13.11 2.36
C GLY A 220 -4.94 -11.98 1.48
N LEU A 221 -5.73 -11.08 2.07
CA LEU A 221 -6.20 -9.87 1.40
C LEU A 221 -5.02 -8.96 1.02
N SER A 222 -4.12 -8.68 1.96
CA SER A 222 -2.94 -7.85 1.70
C SER A 222 -2.05 -8.44 0.60
N GLU A 223 -1.82 -9.76 0.60
CA GLU A 223 -1.05 -10.45 -0.44
C GLU A 223 -1.76 -10.45 -1.80
N GLY A 224 -3.08 -10.67 -1.83
CA GLY A 224 -3.89 -10.58 -3.04
C GLY A 224 -3.80 -9.19 -3.69
N LEU A 225 -3.80 -8.14 -2.87
CA LEU A 225 -3.64 -6.75 -3.31
C LEU A 225 -2.22 -6.41 -3.78
N LEU A 226 -1.19 -7.07 -3.23
CA LEU A 226 0.21 -6.84 -3.60
C LEU A 226 0.62 -7.62 -4.84
N SER A 227 0.04 -8.81 -5.06
CA SER A 227 0.36 -9.69 -6.19
C SER A 227 -0.21 -9.24 -7.54
N THR A 228 -1.16 -8.30 -7.53
CA THR A 228 -1.74 -7.71 -8.75
C THR A 228 -0.90 -6.57 -9.36
N ARG A 229 0.33 -6.37 -8.89
CA ARG A 229 1.32 -5.43 -9.45
C ARG A 229 2.38 -6.13 -10.29
#